data_AF-A0A6H9UP43-F1
#
_entry.id   AF-A0A6H9UP43-F1
#
_cell.length_a   1.000
_cell.length_b   1.000
_cell.length_c   1.000
_cell.angle_alpha   90.00
_cell.angle_beta   90.00
_cell.angle_gamma   90.00
#
_symmetry.space_group_name_H-M   'P 1'
#
loop_
_entity.id
_entity.type
_entity.pdbx_description
1 polymer ?
#
loop_
_entity_poly.entity_id
_entity_poly.type
_entity_poly.pdbx_seq_one_letter_code
_entity_poly.pdbx_strand_id
1 'polypeptide(L)'
;MVESGVPVAAAAHTMASRYGVSERQARRYVEQAMATGRLEVPETNVVFTVKLPGSLAGQVRAHARGTDATLSAVVARALAEFLDRDAPEGRAGW
;
A
#
# COMPACT_ATOMS: atom_id res chain seq x y z
N MET A 1 -7.74 -7.51 8.68
CA MET A 1 -7.91 -8.48 9.79
C MET A 1 -7.82 -7.82 11.18
N VAL A 2 -8.34 -6.59 11.33
CA VAL A 2 -8.76 -6.03 12.63
C VAL A 2 -10.01 -5.19 12.36
N GLU A 3 -11.06 -5.88 11.94
CA GLU A 3 -12.42 -5.31 11.87
C GLU A 3 -13.44 -6.21 12.57
N SER A 4 -13.11 -7.47 12.83
CA SER A 4 -13.80 -8.28 13.82
C SER A 4 -13.27 -7.93 15.22
N GLY A 5 -14.14 -7.92 16.24
CA GLY A 5 -13.82 -7.69 17.66
C GLY A 5 -12.88 -8.74 18.27
N VAL A 6 -11.71 -8.91 17.68
CA VAL A 6 -10.63 -9.78 18.13
C VAL A 6 -9.93 -9.05 19.28
N PRO A 7 -9.90 -9.63 20.49
CA PRO A 7 -9.19 -9.02 21.61
C PRO A 7 -7.72 -8.79 21.27
N VAL A 8 -7.13 -7.68 21.75
CA VAL A 8 -5.71 -7.33 21.56
C VAL A 8 -4.78 -8.50 21.88
N ALA A 9 -5.10 -9.27 22.93
CA ALA A 9 -4.34 -10.45 23.32
C ALA A 9 -4.36 -11.55 22.25
N ALA A 10 -5.51 -11.82 21.63
CA ALA A 10 -5.63 -12.81 20.57
C ALA A 10 -4.88 -12.37 19.30
N ALA A 11 -5.01 -11.10 18.92
CA ALA A 11 -4.25 -10.52 17.80
C ALA A 11 -2.73 -10.56 18.05
N ALA A 12 -2.29 -10.25 19.28
CA ALA A 12 -0.89 -10.31 19.66
C ALA A 12 -0.34 -11.74 19.63
N HIS A 13 -1.11 -12.72 20.10
CA HIS A 13 -0.70 -14.12 20.06
C HIS A 13 -0.57 -14.63 18.61
N THR A 14 -1.52 -14.30 17.72
CA THR A 14 -1.42 -14.61 16.29
C THR A 14 -0.21 -13.93 15.64
N MET A 15 0.09 -12.69 16.02
CA MET A 15 1.25 -11.97 15.49
C MET A 15 2.57 -12.59 15.97
N ALA A 16 2.65 -12.97 17.24
CA ALA A 16 3.83 -13.64 17.81
C ALA A 16 4.10 -14.98 17.11
N SER A 17 3.07 -15.80 16.92
CA SER A 17 3.22 -17.11 16.28
C SER A 17 3.53 -17.00 14.78
N ARG A 18 2.88 -16.08 14.06
CA ARG A 18 3.05 -15.92 12.62
C ARG A 18 4.39 -15.31 12.20
N TYR A 19 4.92 -14.38 13.01
CA TYR A 19 6.11 -13.60 12.66
C TYR A 19 7.32 -13.87 13.55
N GLY A 20 7.22 -14.79 14.51
CA GLY A 20 8.34 -15.17 15.39
C GLY A 20 8.80 -14.05 16.34
N VAL A 21 7.93 -13.08 16.64
CA VAL A 21 8.22 -11.98 17.57
C VAL A 21 7.74 -12.32 18.99
N SER A 22 8.34 -11.71 20.01
CA SER A 22 7.88 -11.89 21.40
C SER A 22 6.46 -11.38 21.59
N GLU A 23 5.68 -12.00 22.49
CA GLU A 23 4.31 -11.56 22.78
C GLU A 23 4.23 -10.11 23.27
N ARG A 24 5.23 -9.64 24.04
CA ARG A 24 5.31 -8.23 24.46
C ARG A 24 5.45 -7.29 23.27
N GLN A 25 6.27 -7.66 22.29
CA GLN A 25 6.47 -6.86 21.09
C GLN A 25 5.23 -6.90 20.18
N ALA A 26 4.61 -8.07 20.03
CA ALA A 26 3.35 -8.21 19.31
C ALA A 26 2.24 -7.34 19.93
N ARG A 27 2.09 -7.39 21.26
CA ARG A 27 1.11 -6.57 21.97
C ARG A 27 1.34 -5.08 21.74
N ARG A 28 2.59 -4.62 21.86
CA ARG A 28 2.95 -3.21 21.59
C ARG A 28 2.56 -2.80 20.17
N TYR A 29 2.81 -3.63 19.16
CA TYR A 29 2.45 -3.30 17.78
C TYR A 29 0.95 -3.29 17.53
N VAL A 30 0.19 -4.21 18.12
CA VAL A 30 -1.28 -4.22 18.01
C VAL A 30 -1.86 -2.96 18.68
N GLU A 31 -1.40 -2.60 19.87
CA GLU A 31 -1.83 -1.37 20.56
C GLU A 31 -1.47 -0.11 19.75
N GLN A 32 -0.27 -0.06 19.17
CA GLN A 32 0.14 1.04 18.28
C GLN A 32 -0.72 1.11 17.02
N ALA A 33 -1.03 -0.03 16.38
CA ALA A 33 -1.90 -0.08 15.22
C ALA A 33 -3.33 0.41 15.54
N MET A 34 -3.86 0.10 16.74
CA MET A 34 -5.15 0.63 17.20
C MET A 34 -5.11 2.14 17.40
N ALA A 35 -4.00 2.70 17.90
CA ALA A 35 -3.84 4.14 18.09
C ALA A 35 -3.66 4.90 16.75
N THR A 36 -2.99 4.29 15.77
CA THR A 36 -2.76 4.88 14.43
C THR A 36 -4.00 4.78 13.54
N GLY A 37 -4.93 3.86 13.81
CA GLY A 37 -6.14 3.69 13.04
C GLY A 37 -5.93 2.85 11.77
N ARG A 38 -6.88 2.90 10.83
CA ARG A 38 -6.81 2.13 9.58
C ARG A 38 -5.68 2.66 8.71
N LEU A 39 -4.72 1.79 8.42
CA LEU A 39 -3.78 1.97 7.34
C LEU A 39 -4.28 1.14 6.16
N GLU A 40 -4.30 1.75 4.97
CA GLU A 40 -4.51 0.99 3.74
C GLU A 40 -3.38 -0.03 3.64
N VAL A 41 -3.74 -1.31 3.51
CA VAL A 41 -2.77 -2.35 3.18
C VAL A 41 -2.55 -2.23 1.67
N PRO A 42 -1.38 -1.76 1.21
CA PRO A 42 -1.13 -1.66 -0.21
C PRO A 42 -1.23 -3.05 -0.84
N GLU A 43 -1.80 -3.10 -2.03
CA GLU A 43 -1.77 -4.30 -2.85
C GLU A 43 -0.31 -4.76 -3.07
N THR A 44 -0.12 -6.07 -3.21
CA THR A 44 1.20 -6.61 -3.54
C THR A 44 1.65 -6.04 -4.89
N ASN A 45 2.70 -5.21 -4.87
CA ASN A 45 3.27 -4.66 -6.09
C ASN A 45 3.91 -5.76 -6.96
N VAL A 46 3.66 -5.69 -8.26
CA VAL A 46 4.36 -6.49 -9.27
C VAL A 46 5.33 -5.62 -10.07
N VAL A 47 6.45 -6.18 -10.53
CA VAL A 47 7.39 -5.46 -11.40
C VAL A 47 6.79 -5.34 -12.79
N PHE A 48 6.57 -4.11 -13.24
CA PHE A 48 6.07 -3.80 -14.58
C PHE A 48 7.09 -2.93 -15.32
N THR A 49 7.72 -3.49 -16.36
CA THR A 49 8.79 -2.80 -17.12
C THR A 49 8.28 -2.41 -18.50
N VAL A 50 8.41 -1.14 -18.85
CA VAL A 50 8.03 -0.60 -20.16
C VAL A 50 9.16 0.23 -20.76
N LYS A 51 9.18 0.34 -22.09
CA LYS A 51 10.05 1.29 -22.79
C LYS A 51 9.39 2.67 -22.81
N LEU A 52 10.16 3.69 -22.45
CA LEU A 52 9.76 5.10 -22.51
C LEU A 52 10.83 5.91 -23.23
N PRO A 53 10.47 6.99 -23.94
CA PRO A 53 11.44 7.98 -24.39
C PRO A 53 12.27 8.49 -23.19
N GLY A 54 13.58 8.65 -23.38
CA GLY A 54 14.50 9.03 -22.31
C GLY A 54 14.14 10.37 -21.65
N SER A 55 13.64 11.33 -22.44
CA SER A 55 13.15 12.62 -21.96
C SER A 55 11.96 12.47 -21.00
N LEU A 56 10.99 11.62 -21.35
CA LEU A 56 9.82 11.34 -20.51
C LEU A 56 10.24 10.65 -19.22
N ALA A 57 11.11 9.65 -19.29
CA ALA A 57 11.65 8.98 -18.10
C ALA A 57 12.42 9.96 -17.19
N GLY A 58 13.08 10.97 -17.77
CA GLY A 58 13.70 12.07 -17.02
C GLY A 58 12.69 12.93 -16.28
N GLN A 59 11.61 13.35 -16.95
CA GLN A 59 10.55 14.19 -16.37
C GLN A 59 9.83 13.49 -15.21
N VAL A 60 9.45 12.21 -15.36
CA VAL A 60 8.78 11.47 -14.28
C VAL A 60 9.69 11.34 -13.06
N ARG A 61 11.00 11.07 -13.27
CA ARG A 61 11.97 11.01 -12.16
C ARG A 61 12.20 12.36 -11.49
N ALA A 62 12.16 13.46 -12.23
CA ALA A 62 12.25 14.81 -11.65
C ALA A 62 11.01 15.13 -10.81
N HIS A 63 9.82 14.80 -11.34
CA HIS A 63 8.55 14.99 -10.62
C HIS A 63 8.50 14.20 -9.30
N ALA A 64 8.88 12.92 -9.33
CA ALA A 64 8.93 12.08 -8.13
C ALA A 64 9.83 12.70 -7.03
N ARG A 65 11.02 13.17 -7.41
CA ARG A 65 11.94 13.85 -6.46
C ARG A 65 11.38 15.17 -5.93
N GLY A 66 10.71 15.95 -6.78
CA GLY A 66 10.15 17.25 -6.38
C GLY A 66 8.92 17.14 -5.47
N THR A 67 8.26 15.98 -5.42
CA THR A 67 7.02 15.74 -4.66
C THR A 67 7.21 14.81 -3.46
N ASP A 68 8.46 14.44 -3.15
CA ASP A 68 8.80 13.41 -2.15
C ASP A 68 8.01 12.09 -2.33
N ALA A 69 7.70 11.76 -3.58
CA ALA A 69 6.96 10.56 -3.97
C ALA A 69 7.89 9.52 -4.60
N THR A 70 7.56 8.24 -4.45
CA THR A 70 8.28 7.19 -5.17
C THR A 70 7.92 7.20 -6.65
N LEU A 71 8.85 6.80 -7.52
CA LEU A 71 8.59 6.66 -8.95
C LEU A 71 7.40 5.73 -9.22
N SER A 72 7.31 4.62 -8.47
CA SER A 72 6.20 3.68 -8.56
C SER A 72 4.85 4.32 -8.18
N ALA A 73 4.80 5.14 -7.13
CA ALA A 73 3.56 5.82 -6.73
C ALA A 73 3.09 6.83 -7.78
N VAL A 74 4.02 7.58 -8.37
CA VAL A 74 3.71 8.53 -9.47
C VAL A 74 3.17 7.79 -10.69
N VAL A 75 3.83 6.70 -11.10
CA VAL A 75 3.44 5.92 -12.28
C VAL A 75 2.11 5.19 -12.04
N ALA A 76 1.93 4.56 -10.88
CA ALA A 76 0.69 3.87 -10.53
C ALA A 76 -0.52 4.83 -10.56
N ARG A 77 -0.38 6.02 -9.98
CA ARG A 77 -1.42 7.05 -10.01
C ARG A 77 -1.76 7.48 -11.44
N ALA A 78 -0.75 7.79 -12.25
CA ALA A 78 -0.97 8.22 -13.62
C ALA A 78 -1.66 7.14 -14.47
N LEU A 79 -1.32 5.87 -14.25
CA LEU A 79 -1.97 4.74 -14.92
C LEU A 79 -3.40 4.52 -14.44
N ALA A 80 -3.67 4.61 -13.13
CA ALA A 80 -5.03 4.52 -12.59
C ALA A 80 -5.93 5.62 -13.15
N GLU A 81 -5.49 6.88 -13.09
CA GLU A 81 -6.22 8.03 -13.66
C GLU A 81 -6.42 7.93 -15.18
N PHE A 82 -5.48 7.30 -15.89
CA PHE A 82 -5.63 7.03 -17.32
C PHE A 82 -6.71 5.98 -17.58
N LEU A 83 -6.68 4.86 -16.85
CA LEU A 83 -7.65 3.78 -16.99
C LEU A 83 -9.06 4.16 -16.54
N ASP A 84 -9.19 4.95 -15.47
CA ASP A 84 -10.48 5.42 -14.96
C ASP A 84 -11.18 6.36 -15.97
N ARG A 85 -10.41 7.17 -16.70
CA ARG A 85 -10.94 8.03 -17.76
C ARG A 85 -11.50 7.24 -18.94
N ASP A 86 -10.90 6.09 -19.24
CA ASP A 86 -11.28 5.24 -20.38
C ASP A 86 -12.25 4.11 -19.96
N ALA A 87 -12.62 4.03 -18.69
CA ALA A 87 -13.59 3.07 -18.21
C ALA A 87 -14.99 3.45 -18.74
N PRO A 88 -15.64 2.63 -19.58
CA PRO A 88 -17.06 2.83 -19.87
C PRO A 88 -17.83 2.72 -18.55
N GLU A 89 -18.86 3.55 -18.37
CA GLU A 89 -19.69 3.76 -17.15
C GLU A 89 -20.29 2.50 -16.47
N GLY A 90 -19.91 1.27 -16.82
CA GLY A 90 -20.49 0.01 -16.34
C GLY A 90 -19.52 -1.02 -15.75
N ARG A 91 -18.28 -0.68 -15.39
CA ARG A 91 -17.34 -1.63 -14.73
C ARG A 91 -16.82 -1.11 -13.39
N ALA A 92 -17.72 -0.61 -12.54
CA ALA A 92 -17.47 -0.54 -11.11
C ALA A 92 -17.87 -1.89 -10.49
N GLY A 93 -16.90 -2.77 -10.26
CA GLY A 93 -17.15 -4.01 -9.53
C GLY A 93 -16.17 -5.13 -9.86
N TRP A 94 -14.91 -4.97 -9.48
CA TRP A 94 -13.99 -6.06 -9.12
C TRP A 94 -13.03 -5.54 -8.05
#